data_AF-A0A094QC56-F1
#
_entry.id   AF-A0A094QC56-F1
#
_cell.length_a   1.000
_cell.length_b   1.000
_cell.length_c   1.000
_cell.angle_alpha   90.00
_cell.angle_beta   90.00
_cell.angle_gamma   90.00
#
_symmetry.space_group_name_H-M   'P 1'
#
loop_
_entity.id
_entity.type
_entity.pdbx_description
1 polymer ?
#
loop_
_entity_poly.entity_id
_entity_poly.type
_entity_poly.pdbx_seq_one_letter_code
_entity_poly.pdbx_strand_id
1 'polypeptide(L)'
;MAQELAERGRFGLVFRGNDGLDELTTTTTSTLWFVSPEGVQKQQLDPTDFGIKTASKDSLIGGDAQHNAQVARDLFAGKTQNNFGAVRDIVILNAAGGVVAYKAAKNPQLAGSSLKTQFESAIATVTEALDSGKAAAKIEQWVSVTQL
;
A
#
# COMPACT_ATOMS: atom_id res chain seq x y z
N MET A 1 -8.20 -13.75 -11.08
CA MET A 1 -8.58 -12.73 -10.06
C MET A 1 -8.94 -11.39 -10.70
N ALA A 2 -8.04 -10.71 -11.43
CA ALA A 2 -8.36 -9.40 -12.02
C ALA A 2 -9.56 -9.43 -12.98
N GLN A 3 -9.61 -10.42 -13.87
CA GLN A 3 -10.73 -10.62 -14.80
C GLN A 3 -12.08 -10.79 -14.08
N GLU A 4 -12.12 -11.62 -13.03
CA GLU A 4 -13.30 -11.82 -12.19
C GLU A 4 -13.82 -10.53 -11.53
N LEU A 5 -12.91 -9.61 -11.17
CA LEU A 5 -13.31 -8.31 -10.61
C LEU A 5 -13.94 -7.42 -11.70
N ALA A 6 -13.38 -7.42 -12.91
CA ALA A 6 -13.93 -6.67 -14.05
C ALA A 6 -15.33 -7.18 -14.44
N GLU A 7 -15.52 -8.50 -14.49
CA GLU A 7 -16.81 -9.13 -14.83
C GLU A 7 -17.90 -8.82 -13.80
N ARG A 8 -17.52 -8.49 -12.57
CA ARG A 8 -18.43 -8.00 -11.51
C ARG A 8 -18.65 -6.49 -11.54
N GLY A 9 -18.13 -5.79 -12.54
CA GLY A 9 -18.22 -4.34 -12.68
C GLY A 9 -17.50 -3.56 -11.58
N ARG A 10 -16.42 -4.12 -11.00
CA ARG A 10 -15.70 -3.51 -9.88
C ARG A 10 -14.50 -2.71 -10.34
N PHE A 11 -14.15 -1.71 -9.54
CA PHE A 11 -12.82 -1.12 -9.55
C PHE A 11 -11.92 -1.86 -8.57
N GLY A 12 -10.65 -2.04 -8.93
CA GLY A 12 -9.69 -2.71 -8.06
C GLY A 12 -8.27 -2.65 -8.57
N LEU A 13 -7.35 -3.01 -7.69
CA LEU A 13 -5.94 -3.19 -8.02
C LEU A 13 -5.56 -4.60 -7.57
N VAL A 14 -5.16 -5.44 -8.51
CA VAL A 14 -4.54 -6.74 -8.22
C VAL A 14 -3.05 -6.59 -8.48
N PHE A 15 -2.19 -7.11 -7.60
CA PHE A 15 -0.75 -6.97 -7.76
C PHE A 15 0.00 -8.19 -7.25
N ARG A 16 1.25 -8.30 -7.69
CA ARG A 16 2.22 -9.29 -7.24
C ARG A 16 3.62 -8.70 -7.33
N GLY A 17 4.36 -8.75 -6.23
CA GLY A 17 5.79 -8.43 -6.22
C GLY A 17 6.57 -9.41 -7.09
N ASN A 18 7.49 -8.91 -7.92
CA ASN A 18 8.32 -9.78 -8.76
C ASN A 18 9.41 -10.53 -7.96
N ASP A 19 9.49 -10.29 -6.66
CA ASP A 19 10.26 -11.06 -5.68
C ASP A 19 9.50 -12.26 -5.09
N GLY A 20 8.23 -12.45 -5.49
CA GLY A 20 7.38 -13.57 -5.12
C GLY A 20 6.24 -13.21 -4.16
N LEU A 21 6.23 -12.00 -3.58
CA LEU A 21 5.21 -11.57 -2.62
C LEU A 21 3.84 -11.33 -3.28
N ASP A 22 2.78 -11.56 -2.52
CA ASP A 22 1.39 -11.18 -2.83
C ASP A 22 1.08 -9.72 -2.45
N GLU A 23 2.12 -8.93 -2.21
CA GLU A 23 2.09 -7.51 -1.88
C GLU A 23 2.81 -6.67 -2.94
N LEU A 24 2.60 -5.35 -2.93
CA LEU A 24 3.55 -4.44 -3.58
C LEU A 24 4.86 -4.48 -2.80
N THR A 25 5.97 -4.73 -3.50
CA THR A 25 7.28 -4.87 -2.87
C THR A 25 8.14 -3.63 -3.07
N THR A 26 9.03 -3.36 -2.11
CA THR A 26 10.11 -2.36 -2.21
C THR A 26 11.47 -2.99 -2.55
N THR A 27 11.55 -4.31 -2.71
CA THR A 27 12.82 -5.02 -3.00
C THR A 27 13.11 -5.12 -4.49
N THR A 28 12.09 -4.96 -5.33
CA THR A 28 12.16 -4.97 -6.80
C THR A 28 10.86 -4.35 -7.36
N THR A 29 10.58 -4.54 -8.64
CA THR A 29 9.32 -4.10 -9.27
C THR A 29 8.14 -4.99 -8.88
N SER A 30 6.93 -4.45 -9.03
CA SER A 30 5.68 -5.21 -8.91
C SER A 30 4.93 -5.22 -10.23
N THR A 31 4.26 -6.33 -10.55
CA THR A 31 3.28 -6.39 -11.63
C THR A 31 1.91 -6.06 -11.07
N LEU A 32 1.16 -5.18 -11.75
CA LEU A 32 -0.19 -4.78 -11.34
C LEU A 32 -1.18 -4.96 -12.48
N TRP A 33 -2.42 -5.17 -12.08
CA TRP A 33 -3.59 -5.20 -12.95
C TRP A 33 -4.59 -4.20 -12.38
N PHE A 34 -4.68 -3.05 -13.01
CA PHE A 34 -5.72 -2.07 -12.72
C PHE A 34 -7.02 -2.56 -13.34
N VAL A 35 -8.06 -2.67 -12.51
CA VAL A 35 -9.36 -3.22 -12.90
C VAL A 35 -10.39 -2.09 -12.90
N SER A 36 -11.13 -1.98 -13.99
CA SER A 36 -12.32 -1.15 -14.11
C SER A 36 -13.44 -1.95 -14.80
N PRO A 37 -14.69 -1.43 -14.85
CA PRO A 37 -15.76 -2.03 -15.65
C PRO A 37 -15.45 -2.09 -17.16
N GLU A 38 -14.47 -1.32 -17.64
CA GLU A 38 -14.04 -1.29 -19.04
C GLU A 38 -13.00 -2.38 -19.36
N GLY A 39 -12.42 -3.00 -18.33
CA GLY A 39 -11.49 -4.12 -18.47
C GLY A 39 -10.32 -4.10 -17.49
N VAL A 40 -9.26 -4.81 -17.86
CA VAL A 40 -8.06 -4.96 -17.04
C VAL A 40 -6.85 -4.42 -17.78
N GLN A 41 -6.12 -3.49 -17.15
CA GLN A 41 -4.88 -2.95 -17.68
C GLN A 41 -3.69 -3.46 -16.85
N LYS A 42 -2.79 -4.19 -17.51
CA LYS A 42 -1.55 -4.66 -16.89
C LYS A 42 -0.47 -3.58 -16.93
N GLN A 43 0.17 -3.32 -15.80
CA GLN A 43 1.27 -2.36 -15.68
C GLN A 43 2.39 -2.92 -14.79
N GLN A 44 3.54 -2.26 -14.82
CA GLN A 44 4.65 -2.49 -13.90
C GLN A 44 4.82 -1.25 -13.02
N LEU A 45 5.10 -1.46 -11.75
CA LEU A 45 5.41 -0.40 -10.79
C LEU A 45 6.83 -0.63 -10.29
N ASP A 46 7.66 0.39 -10.42
CA ASP A 46 8.96 0.46 -9.78
C ASP A 46 8.87 1.43 -8.58
N PRO A 47 9.11 0.99 -7.34
CA PRO A 47 9.11 1.86 -6.17
C PRO A 47 10.05 3.07 -6.31
N THR A 48 11.14 2.92 -7.07
CA THR A 48 12.15 3.98 -7.26
C THR A 48 11.60 5.17 -8.06
N ASP A 49 10.53 4.98 -8.84
CA ASP A 49 9.82 6.05 -9.54
C ASP A 49 9.17 7.07 -8.59
N PHE A 50 9.01 6.70 -7.31
CA PHE A 50 8.45 7.53 -6.25
C PHE A 50 9.49 7.95 -5.21
N GLY A 51 10.78 7.71 -5.48
CA GLY A 51 11.87 7.99 -4.54
C GLY A 51 12.01 7.00 -3.39
N ILE A 52 11.28 5.87 -3.42
CA ILE A 52 11.43 4.79 -2.44
C ILE A 52 12.70 4.00 -2.77
N LYS A 53 13.58 3.85 -1.79
CA LYS A 53 14.84 3.11 -1.98
C LYS A 53 14.56 1.62 -2.04
N THR A 54 15.33 0.91 -2.87
CA THR A 54 15.29 -0.55 -2.90
C THR A 54 15.71 -1.12 -1.55
N ALA A 55 14.81 -1.87 -0.91
CA ALA A 55 15.04 -2.51 0.37
C ALA A 55 15.66 -3.91 0.21
N SER A 56 16.38 -4.40 1.22
CA SER A 56 16.76 -5.81 1.28
C SER A 56 15.61 -6.65 1.83
N LYS A 57 15.47 -7.90 1.39
CA LYS A 57 14.44 -8.81 1.93
C LYS A 57 14.57 -8.96 3.45
N ASP A 58 15.79 -9.09 3.96
CA ASP A 58 16.07 -9.23 5.39
C ASP A 58 15.56 -8.05 6.24
N SER A 59 15.45 -6.86 5.65
CA SER A 59 14.90 -5.69 6.34
C SER A 59 13.37 -5.71 6.51
N LEU A 60 12.69 -6.66 5.86
CA LEU A 60 11.22 -6.77 5.82
C LEU A 60 10.70 -8.07 6.43
N ILE A 61 11.58 -8.97 6.88
CA ILE A 61 11.18 -10.24 7.50
C ILE A 61 10.45 -9.94 8.81
N GLY A 62 9.19 -10.37 8.90
CA GLY A 62 8.41 -10.35 10.13
C GLY A 62 8.83 -11.45 11.11
N GLY A 63 8.29 -11.36 12.32
CA GLY A 63 8.46 -12.35 13.38
C GLY A 63 7.14 -12.99 13.78
N ASP A 64 7.02 -13.37 15.05
CA ASP A 64 5.76 -13.80 15.63
C ASP A 64 4.73 -12.66 15.75
N ALA A 65 3.53 -12.98 16.24
CA ALA A 65 2.45 -12.02 16.37
C ALA A 65 2.78 -10.85 17.31
N GLN A 66 3.55 -11.09 18.39
CA GLN A 66 3.91 -10.05 19.36
C GLN A 66 4.94 -9.11 18.77
N HIS A 67 5.94 -9.66 18.08
CA HIS A 67 6.93 -8.91 17.31
C HIS A 67 6.25 -8.02 16.25
N ASN A 68 5.40 -8.60 15.40
CA ASN A 68 4.73 -7.86 14.32
C ASN A 68 3.80 -6.77 14.87
N ALA A 69 3.11 -7.03 15.99
CA ALA A 69 2.30 -6.02 16.66
C ALA A 69 3.16 -4.87 17.21
N GLN A 70 4.34 -5.16 17.75
CA GLN A 70 5.27 -4.12 18.19
C GLN A 70 5.80 -3.30 17.00
N VAL A 71 6.13 -3.96 15.88
CA VAL A 71 6.54 -3.28 14.65
C VAL A 71 5.47 -2.30 14.18
N ALA A 72 4.21 -2.73 14.15
CA ALA A 72 3.09 -1.85 13.77
C ALA A 72 2.93 -0.65 14.73
N ARG A 73 2.99 -0.87 16.05
CA ARG A 73 2.90 0.22 17.05
C ARG A 73 4.02 1.23 16.88
N ASP A 74 5.24 0.74 16.70
CA ASP A 74 6.43 1.56 16.52
C ASP A 74 6.36 2.40 15.24
N LEU A 75 5.84 1.82 14.15
CA LEU A 75 5.61 2.54 12.90
C LEU A 75 4.62 3.68 13.10
N PHE A 76 3.48 3.41 13.75
CA PHE A 76 2.46 4.43 14.01
C PHE A 76 2.90 5.49 15.02
N ALA A 77 3.82 5.16 15.92
CA ALA A 77 4.48 6.10 16.81
C ALA A 77 5.57 6.95 16.11
N GLY A 78 5.82 6.71 14.81
CA GLY A 78 6.79 7.47 14.03
C GLY A 78 8.25 7.10 14.31
N LYS A 79 8.53 5.89 14.82
CA LYS A 79 9.92 5.43 15.00
C LYS A 79 10.63 5.33 13.65
N THR A 80 11.89 5.75 13.63
CA THR A 80 12.74 5.80 12.42
C THR A 80 14.05 5.03 12.56
N GLN A 81 14.27 4.36 13.70
CA GLN A 81 15.51 3.62 13.97
C GLN A 81 15.53 2.27 13.26
N ASN A 82 16.72 1.67 13.09
CA ASN A 82 16.91 0.34 12.50
C ASN A 82 16.31 0.24 11.07
N ASN A 83 15.62 -0.86 10.77
CA ASN A 83 14.96 -1.12 9.49
C ASN A 83 13.61 -0.40 9.32
N PHE A 84 13.21 0.49 10.22
CA PHE A 84 11.89 1.13 10.15
C PHE A 84 11.69 2.00 8.91
N GLY A 85 12.76 2.53 8.30
CA GLY A 85 12.65 3.20 7.00
C GLY A 85 12.06 2.26 5.93
N ALA A 86 12.59 1.04 5.82
CA ALA A 86 12.12 0.06 4.84
C ALA A 86 10.68 -0.42 5.13
N VAL A 87 10.37 -0.67 6.42
CA VAL A 87 9.01 -1.04 6.86
C VAL A 87 8.02 0.08 6.55
N ARG A 88 8.39 1.33 6.83
CA ARG A 88 7.56 2.50 6.54
C ARG A 88 7.29 2.64 5.05
N ASP A 89 8.33 2.51 4.22
CA ASP A 89 8.22 2.64 2.77
C ASP A 89 7.30 1.57 2.16
N ILE A 90 7.42 0.30 2.56
CA ILE A 90 6.56 -0.76 2.03
C ILE A 90 5.10 -0.61 2.50
N VAL A 91 4.87 -0.14 3.72
CA VAL A 91 3.52 0.15 4.23
C VAL A 91 2.90 1.31 3.46
N ILE A 92 3.65 2.39 3.22
CA ILE A 92 3.20 3.53 2.43
C ILE A 92 2.80 3.08 1.02
N LEU A 93 3.63 2.26 0.36
CA LEU A 93 3.38 1.78 -0.99
C LEU A 93 2.09 0.94 -1.08
N ASN A 94 1.90 -0.02 -0.19
CA ASN A 94 0.71 -0.88 -0.17
C ASN A 94 -0.56 -0.11 0.19
N ALA A 95 -0.50 0.77 1.20
CA ALA A 95 -1.62 1.62 1.57
C ALA A 95 -1.98 2.60 0.43
N ALA A 96 -0.99 3.11 -0.31
CA ALA A 96 -1.22 3.93 -1.49
C ALA A 96 -2.00 3.17 -2.57
N GLY A 97 -1.68 1.89 -2.80
CA GLY A 97 -2.46 1.01 -3.68
C GLY A 97 -3.94 0.92 -3.28
N GLY A 98 -4.22 0.84 -1.97
CA GLY A 98 -5.58 0.90 -1.44
C GLY A 98 -6.28 2.23 -1.71
N VAL A 99 -5.59 3.36 -1.52
CA VAL A 99 -6.11 4.70 -1.81
C VAL A 99 -6.39 4.88 -3.31
N VAL A 100 -5.52 4.38 -4.19
CA VAL A 100 -5.72 4.42 -5.65
C VAL A 100 -6.99 3.64 -6.02
N ALA A 101 -7.13 2.41 -5.54
CA ALA A 101 -8.33 1.60 -5.80
C ALA A 101 -9.61 2.27 -5.29
N TYR A 102 -9.57 2.84 -4.08
CA TYR A 102 -10.70 3.59 -3.51
C TYR A 102 -11.08 4.82 -4.34
N LYS A 103 -10.09 5.65 -4.72
CA LYS A 103 -10.33 6.84 -5.53
C LYS A 103 -10.91 6.48 -6.90
N ALA A 104 -10.39 5.45 -7.56
CA ALA A 104 -10.93 4.96 -8.83
C ALA A 104 -12.39 4.50 -8.71
N ALA A 105 -12.74 3.79 -7.63
CA ALA A 105 -14.12 3.38 -7.36
C ALA A 105 -15.07 4.57 -7.13
N LYS A 106 -14.58 5.68 -6.59
CA LYS A 106 -15.37 6.91 -6.35
C LYS A 106 -15.42 7.85 -7.55
N ASN A 107 -14.41 7.82 -8.40
CA ASN A 107 -14.32 8.65 -9.59
C ASN A 107 -13.81 7.81 -10.77
N PRO A 108 -14.72 7.18 -11.55
CA PRO A 108 -14.38 6.35 -12.71
C PRO A 108 -13.47 7.02 -13.73
N GLN A 109 -13.50 8.35 -13.85
CA GLN A 109 -12.66 9.09 -14.80
C GLN A 109 -11.16 8.95 -14.50
N LEU A 110 -10.79 8.55 -13.27
CA LEU A 110 -9.40 8.25 -12.91
C LEU A 110 -8.86 7.01 -13.62
N ALA A 111 -9.71 6.10 -14.12
CA ALA A 111 -9.26 4.92 -14.86
C ALA A 111 -8.47 5.29 -16.14
N GLY A 112 -8.78 6.43 -16.76
CA GLY A 112 -8.04 6.94 -17.92
C GLY A 112 -6.80 7.76 -17.57
N SER A 113 -6.52 8.01 -16.29
CA SER A 113 -5.40 8.83 -15.84
C SER A 113 -4.15 8.00 -15.52
N SER A 114 -2.97 8.62 -15.61
CA SER A 114 -1.70 7.96 -15.34
C SER A 114 -1.67 7.30 -13.96
N LEU A 115 -1.42 5.99 -13.90
CA LEU A 115 -1.32 5.26 -12.65
C LEU A 115 -0.19 5.81 -11.77
N LYS A 116 0.92 6.26 -12.37
CA LYS A 116 2.03 6.91 -11.65
C LYS A 116 1.56 8.14 -10.88
N THR A 117 0.82 9.04 -11.52
CA THR A 117 0.27 10.26 -10.88
C THR A 117 -0.74 9.92 -9.78
N GLN A 118 -1.54 8.87 -9.97
CA GLN A 118 -2.46 8.39 -8.94
C GLN A 118 -1.69 7.88 -7.70
N PHE A 119 -0.62 7.10 -7.90
CA PHE A 119 0.25 6.63 -6.82
C PHE A 119 1.01 7.78 -6.13
N GLU A 120 1.55 8.76 -6.86
CA GLU A 120 2.19 9.94 -6.26
C GLU A 120 1.24 10.68 -5.30
N SER A 121 0.01 10.94 -5.73
CA SER A 121 -1.02 11.57 -4.89
C SER A 121 -1.40 10.69 -3.68
N ALA A 122 -1.48 9.38 -3.87
CA ALA A 122 -1.83 8.43 -2.82
C ALA A 122 -0.71 8.29 -1.78
N ILE A 123 0.55 8.20 -2.21
CA ILE A 123 1.74 8.17 -1.34
C ILE A 123 1.78 9.42 -0.47
N ALA A 124 1.55 10.61 -1.04
CA ALA A 124 1.46 11.85 -0.27
C ALA A 124 0.34 11.81 0.79
N THR A 125 -0.85 11.32 0.41
CA THR A 125 -2.00 11.18 1.32
C THR A 125 -1.71 10.23 2.49
N VAL A 126 -1.10 9.07 2.20
CA VAL A 126 -0.77 8.06 3.22
C VAL A 126 0.36 8.54 4.13
N THR A 127 1.35 9.23 3.56
CA THR A 127 2.46 9.82 4.32
C THR A 127 1.93 10.84 5.33
N GLU A 128 1.05 11.74 4.89
CA GLU A 128 0.37 12.70 5.80
C GLU A 128 -0.43 11.98 6.89
N ALA A 129 -1.13 10.90 6.57
CA ALA A 129 -1.90 10.13 7.55
C ALA A 129 -1.03 9.47 8.63
N LEU A 130 0.19 9.03 8.27
CA LEU A 130 1.18 8.53 9.22
C LEU A 130 1.78 9.67 10.05
N ASP A 131 2.27 10.72 9.39
CA ASP A 131 3.02 11.80 10.05
C ASP A 131 2.16 12.70 10.94
N SER A 132 0.87 12.84 10.61
CA SER A 132 -0.07 13.59 11.44
C SER A 132 -0.54 12.82 12.69
N GLY A 133 -0.13 11.57 12.87
CA GLY A 133 -0.58 10.71 13.97
C GLY A 133 -2.02 10.19 13.82
N LYS A 134 -2.72 10.51 12.72
CA LYS A 134 -4.09 10.04 12.46
C LYS A 134 -4.18 8.51 12.42
N ALA A 135 -3.15 7.84 11.88
CA ALA A 135 -3.07 6.38 11.89
C ALA A 135 -3.00 5.80 13.31
N ALA A 136 -2.17 6.36 14.19
CA ALA A 136 -2.06 5.94 15.59
C ALA A 136 -3.39 6.11 16.33
N ALA A 137 -3.99 7.31 16.23
CA ALA A 137 -5.28 7.61 16.85
C ALA A 137 -6.40 6.68 16.36
N LYS A 138 -6.38 6.27 15.07
CA LYS A 138 -7.37 5.34 14.52
C LYS A 138 -7.26 3.95 15.14
N ILE A 139 -6.05 3.44 15.35
CA ILE A 139 -5.85 2.13 16.00
C ILE A 139 -6.28 2.18 17.46
N GLU A 140 -5.94 3.25 18.20
CA GLU A 140 -6.39 3.42 19.59
C GLU A 140 -7.92 3.46 19.68
N GLN A 141 -8.58 4.19 18.78
CA GLN A 141 -10.04 4.20 18.70
C GLN A 141 -10.60 2.80 18.40
N TRP A 142 -9.97 2.03 17.52
CA TRP A 142 -10.46 0.69 17.19
C TRP A 142 -10.29 -0.29 18.36
N VAL A 143 -9.18 -0.20 19.09
CA VAL A 143 -8.96 -1.00 20.31
C VAL A 143 -10.01 -0.65 21.36
N SER A 144 -10.26 0.65 21.61
CA SER A 144 -11.20 1.05 22.67
C SER A 144 -12.64 0.60 22.43
N VAL A 145 -13.10 0.58 21.17
CA VAL A 145 -14.48 0.15 20.85
C VAL A 145 -14.69 -1.36 20.86
N THR A 146 -13.62 -2.16 20.89
CA THR A 146 -13.69 -3.64 20.83
C THR A 146 -13.47 -4.32 22.18
N GLN A 147 -13.14 -3.57 23.23
CA GLN A 147 -12.88 -4.08 24.58
C GLN A 147 -14.14 -4.21 25.47
N LEU A 148 -15.31 -4.40 24.86
CA LEU A 148 -16.58 -4.62 25.56
C LEU A 148 -16.66 -6.02 26.19
#